data_AF-A0AAW1BIG4-F1
#
_entry.id   AF-A0AAW1BIG4-F1
#
_cell.length_a   1.000
_cell.length_b   1.000
_cell.length_c   1.000
_cell.angle_alpha   90.00
_cell.angle_beta   90.00
_cell.angle_gamma   90.00
#
_symmetry.space_group_name_H-M   'P 1'
#
loop_
_entity.id
_entity.type
_entity.pdbx_description
1 polymer ?
#
loop_
_entity_poly.entity_id
_entity_poly.type
_entity_poly.pdbx_seq_one_letter_code
_entity_poly.pdbx_strand_id
1 'polypeptide(L)'
;MGREGGRREGALCSWKPISLTYRCPCRYFETHVAKSQIRHLKILTVPGCPLQVIARLKNSTKQICIDPKLKWIQEYLEKYFQKRAKM
;
A
#
# COMPACT_ATOMS: atom_id res chain seq x y z
N MET A 1 -15.01 8.93 19.27
CA MET A 1 -13.90 7.95 19.26
C MET A 1 -13.57 7.60 17.83
N GLY A 2 -12.28 7.61 17.46
CA GLY A 2 -11.81 7.51 16.07
C GLY A 2 -10.77 8.58 15.73
N ARG A 3 -9.78 8.76 16.62
CA ARG A 3 -8.58 9.56 16.35
C ARG A 3 -7.59 8.66 15.61
N GLU A 4 -7.13 9.11 14.45
CA GLU A 4 -5.74 9.13 13.96
C GLU A 4 -5.74 9.44 12.46
N GLY A 5 -6.02 10.70 12.14
CA GLY A 5 -5.73 11.26 10.82
C GLY A 5 -4.22 11.40 10.66
N GLY A 6 -3.58 10.38 10.10
CA GLY A 6 -2.17 10.37 9.73
C GLY A 6 -1.88 11.34 8.59
N ARG A 7 -1.78 12.63 8.92
CA ARG A 7 -1.20 13.69 8.11
C ARG A 7 0.32 13.55 8.19
N ARG A 8 1.00 13.11 7.12
CA ARG A 8 2.43 13.43 6.85
C ARG A 8 2.72 13.52 5.35
N GLU A 9 2.92 14.78 4.95
CA GLU A 9 3.95 15.29 4.04
C GLU A 9 3.94 14.89 2.56
N GLY A 10 3.47 15.84 1.74
CA GLY A 10 3.93 16.00 0.37
C GLY A 10 5.27 16.75 0.33
N ALA A 11 6.22 16.21 -0.41
CA ALA A 11 7.46 16.79 -0.95
C ALA A 11 8.22 15.58 -1.57
N LEU A 12 8.73 15.55 -2.80
CA LEU A 12 9.39 16.56 -3.62
C LEU A 12 9.22 16.19 -5.10
N CYS A 13 9.19 17.22 -5.94
CA CYS A 13 9.04 17.16 -7.38
C CYS A 13 10.30 16.63 -8.10
N SER A 14 10.14 15.74 -9.08
CA SER A 14 10.85 15.84 -10.35
C SER A 14 10.04 15.11 -11.43
N TRP A 15 9.69 15.82 -12.50
CA TRP A 15 8.99 15.37 -13.71
C TRP A 15 7.45 15.20 -13.61
N LYS A 16 6.72 16.22 -14.03
CA LYS A 16 5.34 16.10 -14.51
C LYS A 16 5.29 16.48 -15.99
N PRO A 17 5.02 15.54 -16.92
CA PRO A 17 4.43 15.89 -18.19
C PRO A 17 2.91 15.92 -18.09
N ILE A 18 2.34 16.65 -19.03
CA ILE A 18 0.94 17.04 -19.27
C ILE A 18 -0.05 15.86 -19.12
N SER A 19 -0.72 15.78 -17.97
CA SER A 19 -2.10 15.31 -17.70
C SER A 19 -2.22 14.85 -16.23
N LEU A 20 -2.17 15.80 -15.30
CA LEU A 20 -2.07 15.57 -13.85
C LEU A 20 -3.33 14.91 -13.25
N THR A 21 -3.41 13.58 -13.29
CA THR A 21 -4.16 12.82 -12.27
C THR A 21 -3.18 12.04 -11.40
N TYR A 22 -2.31 12.77 -10.68
CA TYR A 22 -1.42 12.23 -9.65
C TYR A 22 -2.20 11.89 -8.38
N ARG A 23 -3.24 11.07 -8.50
CA ARG A 23 -3.94 10.53 -7.34
C ARG A 23 -3.35 9.17 -7.04
N CYS A 24 -2.85 9.01 -5.83
CA CYS A 24 -2.40 7.72 -5.37
C CYS A 24 -3.58 6.72 -5.47
N PRO A 25 -3.37 5.52 -6.05
CA PRO A 25 -4.42 4.50 -6.22
C PRO A 25 -5.19 4.21 -4.92
N CYS A 26 -4.47 4.17 -3.81
CA CYS A 26 -5.07 4.11 -2.48
C CYS A 26 -5.39 5.49 -1.93
N ARG A 27 -6.68 5.72 -1.64
CA ARG A 27 -7.18 6.92 -0.96
C ARG A 27 -7.41 6.69 0.55
N TYR A 28 -7.68 5.45 0.93
CA TYR A 28 -7.86 4.99 2.32
C TYR A 28 -7.10 3.68 2.49
N PHE A 29 -6.63 3.41 3.70
CA PHE A 29 -5.96 2.17 4.07
C PHE A 29 -6.76 1.46 5.15
N GLU A 30 -7.08 0.20 4.92
CA GLU A 30 -7.71 -0.66 5.90
C GLU A 30 -6.65 -1.19 6.87
N THR A 31 -6.84 -0.92 8.15
CA THR A 31 -5.93 -1.35 9.23
C THR A 31 -6.40 -2.64 9.88
N HIS A 32 -7.64 -3.05 9.68
CA HIS A 32 -8.22 -4.25 10.31
C HIS A 32 -8.39 -5.39 9.29
N VAL A 33 -7.27 -5.85 8.71
CA VAL A 33 -7.29 -6.98 7.77
C VAL A 33 -6.44 -8.13 8.28
N ALA A 34 -7.10 -9.29 8.45
CA ALA A 34 -6.42 -10.52 8.80
C ALA A 34 -5.80 -11.17 7.56
N LYS A 35 -4.58 -11.70 7.71
CA LYS A 35 -3.87 -12.47 6.66
C LYS A 35 -4.73 -13.59 6.07
N SER A 36 -5.58 -14.23 6.88
CA SER A 36 -6.45 -15.34 6.47
C SER A 36 -7.44 -14.95 5.37
N GLN A 37 -7.92 -13.71 5.37
CA GLN A 37 -8.91 -13.20 4.42
C GLN A 37 -8.29 -12.78 3.08
N ILE A 38 -6.96 -12.75 2.97
CA ILE A 38 -6.25 -12.24 1.80
C ILE A 38 -5.86 -13.39 0.88
N ARG A 39 -6.25 -13.27 -0.39
CA ARG A 39 -5.90 -14.20 -1.46
C ARG A 39 -4.55 -13.87 -2.07
N HIS A 40 -4.31 -12.57 -2.32
CA HIS A 40 -3.10 -12.11 -2.97
C HIS A 40 -2.78 -10.66 -2.58
N LEU A 41 -1.49 -10.34 -2.48
CA LEU A 41 -0.98 -8.99 -2.21
C LEU A 41 -0.30 -8.44 -3.45
N LYS A 42 -0.63 -7.21 -3.81
CA LYS A 42 0.01 -6.46 -4.90
C LYS A 42 0.73 -5.26 -4.30
N ILE A 43 2.04 -5.24 -4.46
CA ILE A 43 2.88 -4.10 -4.08
C ILE A 43 2.92 -3.13 -5.27
N LEU A 44 2.55 -1.88 -5.04
CA LEU A 44 2.57 -0.81 -6.03
C LEU A 44 3.52 0.31 -5.57
N THR A 45 4.48 0.61 -6.44
CA THR A 45 5.37 1.75 -6.31
C THR A 45 4.98 2.78 -7.36
N VAL A 46 4.27 3.81 -6.93
CA VAL A 46 3.87 4.92 -7.81
C VAL A 46 4.78 6.10 -7.53
N PRO A 47 5.43 6.69 -8.55
CA PRO A 47 6.28 7.86 -8.34
C PRO A 47 5.44 9.00 -7.74
N GLY A 48 5.90 9.54 -6.60
CA GLY A 48 5.20 10.60 -5.87
C GLY A 48 4.15 10.12 -4.85
N CYS A 49 4.01 8.81 -4.63
CA CYS A 49 3.18 8.23 -3.58
C CYS A 49 4.01 7.33 -2.66
N PRO A 50 3.61 7.18 -1.38
CA PRO A 50 4.21 6.17 -0.51
C PRO A 50 3.93 4.76 -1.05
N LEU A 51 4.74 3.79 -0.63
CA LEU A 51 4.56 2.38 -0.98
C LEU A 51 3.12 1.94 -0.70
N GLN A 52 2.42 1.48 -1.73
CA GLN A 52 1.04 1.07 -1.61
C GLN A 52 0.93 -0.45 -1.65
N VAL A 53 0.18 -1.01 -0.70
CA VAL A 53 -0.10 -2.44 -0.64
C VAL A 53 -1.58 -2.66 -0.87
N ILE A 54 -1.90 -3.32 -1.98
CA ILE A 54 -3.28 -3.67 -2.33
C ILE A 54 -3.49 -5.16 -2.09
N ALA A 55 -4.43 -5.49 -1.21
CA ALA A 55 -4.86 -6.85 -0.96
C ALA A 55 -6.12 -7.19 -1.75
N ARG A 56 -6.13 -8.37 -2.37
CA ARG A 56 -7.33 -8.99 -2.91
C ARG A 56 -7.87 -9.97 -1.86
N LEU A 57 -9.12 -9.80 -1.46
CA LEU A 57 -9.74 -10.66 -0.46
C LEU A 57 -10.11 -12.04 -1.07
N LYS A 58 -10.32 -13.05 -0.21
CA LYS A 58 -10.82 -14.38 -0.58
C LYS A 58 -12.33 -14.40 -0.66
N ASN A 59 -12.98 -13.87 0.38
CA ASN A 59 -14.44 -13.83 0.51
C ASN A 59 -15.09 -12.81 -0.43
N SER A 60 -14.29 -11.90 -1.01
CA SER A 60 -14.76 -10.91 -1.95
C SER A 60 -13.73 -10.72 -3.05
N THR A 61 -14.18 -10.49 -4.28
CA THR A 61 -13.30 -10.14 -5.40
C THR A 61 -12.76 -8.70 -5.31
N LYS A 62 -13.23 -7.94 -4.31
CA LYS A 62 -12.80 -6.58 -4.02
C LYS A 62 -11.31 -6.51 -3.70
N GLN A 63 -10.69 -5.45 -4.20
CA GLN A 63 -9.33 -5.05 -3.86
C GLN A 63 -9.42 -3.90 -2.87
N ILE A 64 -8.69 -4.03 -1.77
CA ILE A 64 -8.60 -3.01 -0.73
C ILE A 64 -7.14 -2.64 -0.53
N CYS A 65 -6.91 -1.37 -0.24
CA CYS A 65 -5.60 -0.91 0.18
C CYS A 65 -5.45 -1.16 1.67
N ILE A 66 -4.31 -1.68 2.07
CA ILE A 66 -4.01 -2.03 3.46
C ILE A 66 -2.79 -1.26 3.94
N ASP A 67 -2.78 -0.93 5.23
CA ASP A 67 -1.67 -0.17 5.79
C ASP A 67 -0.39 -1.05 5.82
N PRO A 68 0.72 -0.59 5.20
CA PRO A 68 1.99 -1.32 5.26
C PRO A 68 2.56 -1.46 6.68
N LYS A 69 2.08 -0.69 7.66
CA LYS A 69 2.50 -0.75 9.08
C LYS A 69 1.91 -1.92 9.86
N LEU A 70 1.02 -2.71 9.25
CA LEU A 70 0.51 -3.94 9.86
C LEU A 70 1.66 -4.92 10.10
N LYS A 71 1.81 -5.43 11.35
CA LYS A 71 2.91 -6.33 11.74
C LYS A 71 3.13 -7.48 10.74
N TRP A 72 2.04 -8.17 10.39
CA TRP A 72 2.11 -9.31 9.48
C TRP A 72 2.44 -8.91 8.03
N ILE A 73 2.11 -7.66 7.62
CA ILE A 73 2.50 -7.10 6.32
C ILE A 73 3.97 -6.73 6.31
N GLN A 74 4.46 -6.13 7.39
CA GLN A 74 5.86 -5.75 7.50
C GLN A 74 6.77 -6.98 7.33
N GLU A 75 6.46 -8.08 8.03
CA GLU A 75 7.17 -9.36 7.86
C GLU A 75 7.07 -9.92 6.45
N TYR A 76 5.90 -9.76 5.79
CA TYR A 76 5.71 -10.21 4.42
C TYR A 76 6.56 -9.40 3.43
N LEU A 77 6.57 -8.07 3.59
CA LEU A 77 7.35 -7.16 2.76
C LEU A 77 8.85 -7.38 2.94
N GLU A 78 9.33 -7.57 4.16
CA GLU A 78 10.74 -7.85 4.42
C GLU A 78 11.19 -9.13 3.70
N LYS A 79 10.43 -10.22 3.83
CA LYS A 79 10.69 -11.48 3.11
C LYS A 79 10.61 -11.29 1.59
N TYR A 80 9.68 -10.46 1.11
CA TYR A 80 9.53 -10.15 -0.30
C TYR A 80 10.76 -9.40 -0.85
N PHE A 81 11.20 -8.34 -0.18
CA PHE A 81 12.36 -7.56 -0.57
C PHE A 81 13.66 -8.33 -0.40
N GLN A 82 13.82 -9.13 0.66
CA GLN A 82 14.99 -9.98 0.85
C GLN A 82 15.14 -11.02 -0.28
N LYS A 83 14.04 -11.58 -0.78
CA LYS A 83 14.07 -12.47 -1.96
C LYS A 83 14.44 -11.73 -3.24
N ARG A 84 13.96 -10.50 -3.40
CA ARG A 84 14.22 -9.65 -4.57
C ARG A 84 15.64 -9.07 -4.60
N ALA A 85 16.23 -8.79 -3.43
CA ALA A 85 17.57 -8.22 -3.29
C ALA A 85 18.71 -9.26 -3.32
N LYS A 86 18.36 -10.56 -3.33
CA LYS A 86 19.33 -11.66 -3.54
C LYS A 86 19.54 -12.02 -5.02
N MET A 87 19.00 -11.22 -5.94
CA MET A 87 19.32 -11.21 -7.36
C MET A 87 20.25 -10.04 -7.65
#